data_AF-A0A2M7AFB1-F1
#
_entry.id   AF-A0A2M7AFB1-F1
#
_cell.length_a   1.000
_cell.length_b   1.000
_cell.length_c   1.000
_cell.angle_alpha   90.00
_cell.angle_beta   90.00
_cell.angle_gamma   90.00
#
_symmetry.space_group_name_H-M   'P 1'
#
loop_
_entity.id
_entity.type
_entity.pdbx_description
1 polymer ?
#
loop_
_entity_poly.entity_id
_entity_poly.type
_entity_poly.pdbx_seq_one_letter_code
_entity_poly.pdbx_strand_id
1 'polypeptide(L)'
;MKELPGHVKQRVKRAVEALSADPQPSGSKALTCPGVQAEVRRLRLDQWRLLYAVSHEEEIIDILAVRKRPPYDYGDLSKMLEDIN
;
A
#
# COMPACT_ATOMS: atom_id res chain seq x y z
N MET A 1 6.34 -10.88 0.03
CA MET A 1 5.71 -11.33 -1.24
C MET A 1 5.52 -12.85 -1.39
N LYS A 2 6.16 -13.72 -0.59
CA LYS A 2 6.14 -15.19 -0.81
C LYS A 2 4.74 -15.82 -0.81
N GLU A 3 3.80 -15.29 -0.03
CA GLU A 3 2.46 -15.87 0.17
C GLU A 3 1.35 -15.39 -0.79
N LEU A 4 1.63 -14.44 -1.68
CA LEU A 4 0.64 -13.99 -2.65
C LEU A 4 0.42 -15.06 -3.73
N PRO A 5 -0.80 -15.28 -4.25
CA PRO A 5 -0.99 -16.08 -5.45
C PRO A 5 -0.18 -15.51 -6.63
N GLY A 6 0.31 -16.36 -7.55
CA GLY A 6 1.21 -15.94 -8.64
C GLY A 6 0.65 -14.80 -9.50
N HIS A 7 -0.63 -14.86 -9.87
CA HIS A 7 -1.29 -13.79 -10.63
C HIS A 7 -1.34 -12.45 -9.87
N VAL A 8 -1.44 -12.50 -8.54
CA VAL A 8 -1.40 -11.29 -7.68
C VAL A 8 0.02 -10.75 -7.59
N LYS A 9 1.05 -11.61 -7.44
CA LYS A 9 2.46 -11.16 -7.46
C LYS A 9 2.77 -10.39 -8.74
N GLN A 10 2.37 -10.95 -9.89
CA GLN A 10 2.62 -10.31 -11.18
C GLN A 10 1.90 -8.97 -11.31
N ARG A 11 0.65 -8.88 -10.81
CA ARG A 11 -0.12 -7.63 -10.81
C ARG A 11 0.47 -6.57 -9.90
N VAL A 12 0.92 -6.96 -8.70
CA VAL A 12 1.62 -6.06 -7.78
C VAL A 12 2.92 -5.57 -8.42
N LYS A 13 3.73 -6.46 -9.00
CA LYS A 13 4.99 -6.06 -9.65
C LYS A 13 4.76 -5.00 -10.72
N ARG A 14 3.81 -5.22 -11.63
CA ARG A 14 3.43 -4.23 -12.65
C ARG A 14 2.95 -2.92 -12.07
N ALA A 15 2.18 -2.96 -10.99
CA ALA A 15 1.71 -1.77 -10.31
C ALA A 15 2.87 -0.98 -9.69
N VAL A 16 3.81 -1.66 -9.04
CA VAL A 16 5.01 -1.03 -8.45
C VAL A 16 5.89 -0.41 -9.53
N GLU A 17 6.12 -1.11 -10.65
CA GLU A 17 6.87 -0.55 -11.79
C GLU A 17 6.19 0.70 -12.38
N ALA A 18 4.86 0.71 -12.45
CA ALA A 18 4.10 1.87 -12.92
C ALA A 18 4.16 3.07 -11.95
N LEU A 19 4.33 2.84 -10.64
CA LEU A 19 4.43 3.90 -9.66
C LEU A 19 5.67 4.78 -9.88
N SER A 20 6.76 4.23 -10.43
CA SER A 20 7.95 5.03 -10.78
C SER A 20 7.67 6.08 -11.86
N ALA A 21 6.70 5.82 -12.75
CA ALA A 21 6.31 6.76 -13.80
C ALA A 21 5.19 7.72 -13.35
N ASP A 22 4.28 7.24 -12.52
CA ASP A 22 3.20 8.02 -11.92
C ASP A 22 3.01 7.58 -10.45
N PRO A 23 3.58 8.30 -9.48
CA PRO A 23 3.45 7.98 -8.06
C PRO A 23 2.02 8.16 -7.53
N GLN A 24 1.15 8.87 -8.26
CA GLN A 24 -0.19 9.25 -7.82
C GLN A 24 -1.26 8.84 -8.84
N PRO A 25 -1.31 7.56 -9.23
CA PRO A 25 -2.24 7.12 -10.27
C PRO A 25 -3.68 7.29 -9.80
N SER A 26 -4.61 7.41 -10.74
CA SER A 26 -6.04 7.69 -10.48
C SER A 26 -6.72 6.72 -9.49
N GLY A 27 -6.22 5.48 -9.38
CA GLY A 27 -6.69 4.48 -8.42
C GLY A 27 -6.10 4.58 -7.00
N SER A 28 -5.20 5.54 -6.78
CA SER A 28 -4.56 5.81 -5.49
C SER A 28 -5.34 6.83 -4.67
N LYS A 29 -5.33 6.66 -3.35
CA LYS A 29 -5.86 7.65 -2.40
C LYS A 29 -4.84 7.93 -1.32
N ALA A 30 -4.59 9.20 -1.02
CA ALA A 30 -3.82 9.60 0.15
C ALA A 30 -4.51 9.11 1.42
N LEU A 31 -3.70 8.69 2.40
CA LEU A 31 -4.14 8.30 3.72
C LEU A 31 -3.67 9.35 4.73
N THR A 32 -4.52 9.65 5.70
CA THR A 32 -4.12 10.44 6.86
C THR A 32 -3.46 9.50 7.87
N CYS A 33 -2.15 9.65 8.07
CA CYS A 33 -1.37 8.86 9.01
C CYS A 33 -0.73 9.81 10.04
N PRO A 34 -1.37 10.01 11.21
CA PRO A 34 -0.80 10.86 12.26
C PRO A 34 0.59 10.38 12.68
N GLY A 35 1.55 11.30 12.78
CA GLY A 35 2.93 10.99 13.17
C GLY A 35 3.83 10.47 12.04
N VAL A 36 3.31 10.29 10.82
CA VAL A 36 4.11 9.93 9.65
C VAL A 36 4.34 11.18 8.81
N GLN A 37 5.61 11.52 8.56
CA GLN A 37 5.98 12.70 7.76
C GLN A 37 5.93 12.44 6.24
N ALA A 38 5.94 11.17 5.82
CA ALA A 38 5.85 10.78 4.42
C ALA A 38 4.41 10.78 3.90
N GLU A 39 4.25 11.02 2.59
CA GLU A 39 2.95 10.91 1.94
C GLU A 39 2.59 9.42 1.78
N VAL A 40 1.66 8.94 2.60
CA VAL A 40 1.18 7.55 2.52
C VAL A 40 -0.03 7.48 1.61
N ARG A 41 -0.01 6.52 0.68
CA ARG A 41 -1.08 6.30 -0.29
C ARG A 41 -1.50 4.84 -0.35
N ARG A 42 -2.75 4.64 -0.80
CA ARG A 42 -3.35 3.32 -1.02
C ARG A 42 -3.82 3.18 -2.46
N LEU A 43 -3.23 2.25 -3.20
CA LEU A 43 -3.68 1.86 -4.54
C LEU A 43 -4.59 0.63 -4.49
N ARG A 44 -5.73 0.71 -5.17
CA ARG A 44 -6.67 -0.42 -5.33
C ARG A 44 -6.21 -1.32 -6.48
N LEU A 45 -6.05 -2.61 -6.19
CA LEU A 45 -5.75 -3.66 -7.17
C LEU A 45 -6.81 -4.78 -7.04
N ASP A 46 -7.98 -4.61 -7.65
CA ASP A 46 -9.15 -5.49 -7.49
C ASP A 46 -9.56 -5.68 -6.01
N GLN A 47 -9.42 -6.91 -5.51
CA GLN A 47 -9.65 -7.29 -4.12
C GLN A 47 -8.44 -7.00 -3.21
N TRP A 48 -7.32 -6.55 -3.76
CA TRP A 48 -6.10 -6.26 -3.01
C TRP A 48 -5.89 -4.75 -2.88
N ARG A 49 -5.14 -4.35 -1.86
CA ARG A 49 -4.66 -2.98 -1.67
C ARG A 49 -3.16 -3.00 -1.53
N LEU A 50 -2.51 -2.09 -2.25
CA LEU A 50 -1.10 -1.76 -2.12
C LEU A 50 -0.99 -0.48 -1.31
N LEU A 51 -0.33 -0.54 -0.15
CA LEU A 51 0.03 0.61 0.65
C LEU A 51 1.48 0.97 0.32
N TYR A 52 1.71 2.24 0.05
CA TYR A 52 3.03 2.75 -0.29
C TYR A 52 3.23 4.15 0.27
N ALA A 53 4.47 4.52 0.54
CA ALA A 53 4.87 5.88 0.86
C ALA A 53 5.59 6.50 -0.34
N VAL A 54 5.42 7.80 -0.51
CA VAL A 54 6.16 8.60 -1.50
C VAL A 54 7.05 9.56 -0.72
N SER A 55 8.36 9.43 -0.91
CA SER A 55 9.34 10.42 -0.49
C SER A 55 9.71 11.29 -1.68
N HIS A 56 9.24 12.53 -1.68
CA HIS A 56 9.54 13.49 -2.76
C HIS A 56 10.97 13.99 -2.70
N GLU A 57 11.58 14.02 -1.51
CA GLU A 57 12.98 14.46 -1.33
C GLU A 57 13.97 13.42 -1.84
N GLU A 58 13.67 12.14 -1.61
CA GLU A 58 14.57 11.04 -1.99
C GLU A 58 14.21 10.42 -3.36
N GLU A 59 13.09 10.82 -3.97
CA GLU A 59 12.50 10.21 -5.17
C GLU A 59 12.25 8.69 -5.01
N ILE A 60 11.93 8.26 -3.79
CA ILE A 60 11.74 6.86 -3.44
C ILE A 60 10.25 6.56 -3.22
N ILE A 61 9.85 5.37 -3.67
CA ILE A 61 8.54 4.78 -3.38
C ILE A 61 8.75 3.52 -2.56
N ASP A 62 8.30 3.57 -1.31
CA ASP A 62 8.39 2.43 -0.39
C ASP A 62 7.10 1.63 -0.38
N ILE A 63 7.21 0.34 -0.67
CA ILE A 63 6.07 -0.58 -0.60
C ILE A 63 5.90 -1.10 0.82
N LEU A 64 4.98 -0.50 1.56
CA LEU A 64 4.73 -0.81 2.96
C LEU A 64 3.99 -2.15 3.12
N ALA A 65 2.98 -2.39 2.30
CA ALA A 65 2.15 -3.59 2.42
C ALA A 65 1.32 -3.91 1.17
N VAL A 66 1.11 -5.21 0.95
CA VAL A 66 0.05 -5.73 0.08
C VAL A 66 -0.93 -6.50 0.96
N ARG A 67 -2.22 -6.14 0.90
CA ARG A 67 -3.27 -6.76 1.72
C ARG A 67 -4.45 -7.17 0.86
N LYS A 68 -4.91 -8.42 1.02
CA LYS A 68 -6.20 -8.87 0.49
C LYS A 68 -7.28 -8.18 1.30
N ARG A 69 -8.37 -7.76 0.67
CA ARG A 69 -9.57 -7.30 1.36
C ARG A 69 -10.34 -8.52 1.89
N PRO A 70 -10.50 -8.71 3.21
CA PRO A 70 -11.63 -9.44 3.75
C PRO A 70 -12.83 -8.47 3.94
N PRO A 71 -14.04 -8.93 4.23
CA PRO A 71 -15.04 -8.03 4.79
C PRO A 71 -14.62 -7.70 6.23
N TYR A 72 -13.85 -6.63 6.48
CA TYR A 72 -13.73 -6.06 7.83
C TYR A 72 -13.66 -4.53 7.83
N ASP A 73 -14.39 -4.00 8.80
CA ASP A 73 -14.45 -2.64 9.29
C ASP A 73 -13.11 -2.24 9.93
N TYR A 74 -12.66 -1.00 9.73
CA TYR A 74 -11.34 -0.52 10.16
C TYR A 74 -11.30 -0.14 11.66
N GLY A 75 -12.33 -0.47 12.44
CA GLY A 75 -12.40 -0.19 13.88
C GLY A 75 -11.34 -0.89 14.73
N ASP A 76 -10.77 -2.00 14.26
CA ASP A 76 -9.79 -2.78 15.03
C ASP A 76 -8.32 -2.49 14.65
N LEU A 77 -8.05 -1.42 13.90
CA LEU A 77 -6.70 -1.07 13.44
C LEU A 77 -5.70 -0.91 14.60
N SER A 78 -6.16 -0.45 15.77
CA SER A 78 -5.35 -0.31 16.98
C SER A 78 -4.85 -1.66 17.51
N LYS A 79 -5.67 -2.71 17.49
CA LYS A 79 -5.27 -4.07 17.92
C LYS A 79 -4.22 -4.69 17.01
N MET A 80 -4.27 -4.39 15.72
CA MET A 80 -3.30 -4.92 14.75
C MET A 80 -1.91 -4.27 14.86
N LEU A 81 -1.79 -3.11 15.51
CA LEU A 81 -0.51 -2.44 15.75
C LEU A 81 0.18 -2.96 17.03
N GLU A 82 -0.54 -3.60 17.95
CA GLU A 82 0.02 -4.20 19.18
C GLU A 82 0.79 -5.50 18.88
N ASP A 83 0.43 -6.22 17.82
CA ASP A 83 1.09 -7.47 17.40
C ASP A 83 2.40 -7.25 16.61
N ILE A 84 2.86 -6.00 16.46
CA ILE A 84 4.14 -5.65 15.82
C ILE A 84 5.28 -5.45 16.85
N ASN A 85 5.06 -5.83 18.12
CA ASN A 85 6.13 -5.90 19.13
C ASN A 85 6.89 -7.24 19.10
#